data_AF-A0A317LP29-F1
#
_entry.id   AF-A0A317LP29-F1
#
_cell.length_a   1.000
_cell.length_b   1.000
_cell.length_c   1.000
_cell.angle_alpha   90.00
_cell.angle_beta   90.00
_cell.angle_gamma   90.00
#
_symmetry.space_group_name_H-M   'P 1'
#
loop_
_entity.id
_entity.type
_entity.pdbx_description
1 polymer ?
#
loop_
_entity_poly.entity_id
_entity_poly.type
_entity_poly.pdbx_seq_one_letter_code
_entity_poly.pdbx_strand_id
1 'polypeptide(L)'
;MPYPSRLVPRSSDKYIPHPDKEELLCRWVKPETELRDAEGKLAADAVDYKQIFEYSVNKIPISEIEDINIEFICADKQKFNSEWKEGEDGHTPLDEDFRYNNDRKHFLFKIKDILYSGTYPYPANAEHNYKFIVSVKHVPLISNICHFQLSVDFTNMDDSPVGQMPGVNSKKLILAEIRQQLIRVAKFAIQEFEQKK
;
A
#
# COMPACT_ATOMS: atom_id res chain seq x y z
N MET A 1 24.24 1.63 -12.37
CA MET A 1 23.21 0.76 -12.96
C MET A 1 22.06 1.68 -13.32
N PRO A 2 21.59 1.69 -14.57
CA PRO A 2 20.55 2.63 -15.00
C PRO A 2 19.24 2.38 -14.26
N TYR A 3 18.41 3.41 -14.13
CA TYR A 3 17.07 3.26 -13.56
C TYR A 3 16.24 2.32 -14.45
N PRO A 4 15.50 1.34 -13.89
CA PRO A 4 14.68 0.45 -14.70
C PRO A 4 13.61 1.24 -15.46
N SER A 5 13.76 1.36 -16.78
CA SER A 5 12.86 2.13 -17.64
C SER A 5 11.43 1.58 -17.68
N ARG A 6 11.24 0.35 -17.20
CA ARG A 6 9.92 -0.23 -16.96
C ARG A 6 9.22 0.57 -15.85
N LEU A 7 9.85 0.87 -14.71
CA LEU A 7 9.21 1.56 -13.57
C LEU A 7 8.70 2.98 -13.86
N VAL A 8 9.08 3.59 -14.98
CA VAL A 8 8.64 4.94 -15.33
C VAL A 8 7.21 4.85 -15.89
N PRO A 9 6.22 5.48 -15.24
CA PRO A 9 4.85 5.51 -15.74
C PRO A 9 4.81 6.10 -17.15
N ARG A 10 3.94 5.57 -17.99
CA ARG A 10 3.78 6.01 -19.37
C ARG A 10 2.35 6.45 -19.62
N SER A 11 2.20 7.39 -20.53
CA SER A 11 0.90 7.81 -21.09
C SER A 11 0.06 6.66 -21.65
N SER A 12 0.69 5.52 -21.96
CA SER A 12 0.04 4.30 -22.47
C SER A 12 -0.32 3.27 -21.40
N ASP A 13 0.08 3.50 -20.13
CA ASP A 13 -0.22 2.59 -19.05
C ASP A 13 -1.71 2.56 -18.74
N LYS A 14 -2.22 1.37 -18.44
CA LYS A 14 -3.66 1.16 -18.28
C LYS A 14 -4.05 1.26 -16.82
N TYR A 15 -5.13 2.00 -16.56
CA TYR A 15 -5.84 1.91 -15.29
C TYR A 15 -6.44 0.50 -15.11
N ILE A 16 -6.38 -0.01 -13.88
CA ILE A 16 -6.81 -1.38 -13.55
C ILE A 16 -7.81 -1.26 -12.41
N PRO A 17 -9.12 -1.24 -12.72
CA PRO A 17 -10.16 -0.99 -11.72
C PRO A 17 -10.23 -2.09 -10.65
N HIS A 18 -9.82 -3.31 -11.01
CA HIS A 18 -9.87 -4.47 -10.14
C HIS A 18 -8.51 -5.19 -10.19
N PRO A 19 -7.58 -4.86 -9.27
CA PRO A 19 -6.30 -5.54 -9.23
C PRO A 19 -6.46 -7.01 -8.86
N ASP A 20 -5.51 -7.83 -9.29
CA ASP A 20 -5.53 -9.27 -9.02
C ASP A 20 -5.41 -9.51 -7.52
N LYS A 21 -6.24 -10.41 -6.99
CA LYS A 21 -6.25 -10.76 -5.56
C LYS A 21 -4.97 -11.48 -5.13
N GLU A 22 -4.27 -12.16 -6.04
CA GLU A 22 -3.00 -12.82 -5.74
C GLU A 22 -1.78 -11.89 -5.84
N GLU A 23 -1.97 -10.65 -6.29
CA GLU A 23 -0.92 -9.65 -6.43
C GLU A 23 -0.22 -9.39 -5.10
N LEU A 24 1.11 -9.29 -5.14
CA LEU A 24 1.93 -8.96 -3.99
C LEU A 24 2.17 -7.44 -3.94
N LEU A 25 1.86 -6.84 -2.80
CA LEU A 25 2.20 -5.46 -2.49
C LEU A 25 3.39 -5.44 -1.55
N CYS A 26 4.31 -4.50 -1.76
CA CYS A 26 5.49 -4.31 -0.91
C CYS A 26 5.48 -2.92 -0.28
N ARG A 27 6.04 -2.84 0.92
CA ARG A 27 6.29 -1.61 1.65
C ARG A 27 7.66 -1.64 2.29
N TRP A 28 8.41 -0.56 2.13
CA TRP A 28 9.69 -0.38 2.79
C TRP A 28 9.48 0.27 4.15
N VAL A 29 10.41 0.00 5.05
CA VAL A 29 10.45 0.56 6.39
C VAL A 29 11.73 1.35 6.51
N LYS A 30 11.70 2.46 7.24
CA LYS A 30 12.90 3.24 7.47
C LYS A 30 13.96 2.35 8.15
N PRO A 31 15.25 2.50 7.82
CA PRO A 31 16.30 1.62 8.32
C PRO A 31 16.31 1.46 9.86
N GLU A 32 16.01 2.55 10.56
CA GLU A 32 15.95 2.63 12.03
C GLU A 32 14.71 1.97 12.64
N THR A 33 13.67 1.71 11.85
CA THR A 33 12.46 1.07 12.36
C THR A 33 12.70 -0.44 12.53
N GLU A 34 12.28 -0.97 13.67
CA GLU A 34 12.23 -2.41 13.89
C GLU A 34 11.15 -3.00 12.97
N LEU A 35 11.54 -3.96 12.14
CA LEU A 35 10.61 -4.61 11.22
C LEU A 35 9.79 -5.68 11.93
N ARG A 36 10.38 -6.36 12.92
CA ARG A 36 9.76 -7.49 13.61
C ARG A 36 9.70 -7.25 15.11
N ASP A 37 8.62 -7.68 15.74
CA ASP A 37 8.49 -7.75 17.19
C ASP A 37 9.22 -8.98 17.77
N ALA A 38 9.16 -9.13 19.10
CA ALA A 38 9.80 -10.24 19.82
C ALA A 38 9.24 -11.61 19.41
N GLU A 39 8.02 -11.65 18.90
CA GLU A 39 7.32 -12.84 18.40
C GLU A 39 7.59 -13.10 16.91
N GLY A 40 8.39 -12.25 16.25
CA GLY A 40 8.74 -12.37 14.84
C GLY A 40 7.66 -11.90 13.86
N LYS A 41 6.58 -11.26 14.34
CA LYS A 41 5.52 -10.64 13.52
C LYS A 41 5.91 -9.21 13.16
N LEU A 42 5.16 -8.59 12.24
CA LEU A 42 5.41 -7.20 11.84
C LEU A 42 5.24 -6.27 13.06
N ALA A 43 6.27 -5.48 13.37
CA ALA A 43 6.20 -4.53 14.48
C ALA A 43 5.13 -3.45 14.20
N ALA A 44 4.37 -3.06 15.23
CA ALA A 44 3.28 -2.11 15.08
C ALA A 44 3.74 -0.73 14.55
N ASP A 45 4.95 -0.31 14.92
CA ASP A 45 5.56 0.95 14.50
C ASP A 45 6.00 0.94 13.02
N ALA A 46 6.14 -0.25 12.40
CA ALA A 46 6.37 -0.37 10.96
C ALA A 46 5.09 -0.07 10.13
N VAL A 47 3.93 0.08 10.78
CA VAL A 47 2.61 0.27 10.12
C VAL A 47 2.03 1.68 10.35
N ASP A 48 2.16 2.56 9.35
CA ASP A 48 1.59 3.92 9.36
C ASP A 48 0.26 4.02 8.61
N TYR A 49 -0.88 4.05 9.31
CA TYR A 49 -2.25 4.03 8.78
C TYR A 49 -2.57 4.91 7.55
N LYS A 50 -1.82 6.00 7.26
CA LYS A 50 -1.89 6.68 5.95
C LYS A 50 -1.20 5.88 4.83
N GLN A 51 -1.24 4.54 4.91
CA GLN A 51 -0.40 3.67 4.10
C GLN A 51 -0.79 3.76 2.63
N ILE A 52 0.08 4.44 1.90
CA ILE A 52 0.32 4.20 0.49
C ILE A 52 1.20 2.93 0.43
N PHE A 53 0.84 1.97 -0.42
CA PHE A 53 1.67 0.78 -0.64
C PHE A 53 2.61 1.07 -1.78
N GLU A 54 3.88 1.17 -1.44
CA GLU A 54 4.83 1.82 -2.32
C GLU A 54 5.19 1.00 -3.54
N TYR A 55 4.64 -0.21 -3.71
CA TYR A 55 5.07 -1.10 -4.77
C TYR A 55 4.16 -2.33 -4.99
N SER A 56 4.12 -2.84 -6.23
CA SER A 56 3.41 -4.07 -6.62
C SER A 56 4.25 -4.92 -7.58
N VAL A 57 4.50 -6.18 -7.22
CA VAL A 57 5.53 -7.01 -7.88
C VAL A 57 5.07 -7.66 -9.21
N ASN A 58 3.83 -7.48 -9.66
CA ASN A 58 3.32 -8.07 -10.91
C ASN A 58 2.38 -7.17 -11.74
N LYS A 59 2.43 -5.84 -11.59
CA LYS A 59 1.50 -4.92 -12.31
C LYS A 59 2.19 -3.84 -13.11
N ILE A 60 1.49 -3.29 -14.11
CA ILE A 60 2.03 -2.39 -15.15
C ILE A 60 2.31 -0.98 -14.59
N PRO A 61 3.52 -0.44 -14.81
CA PRO A 61 4.64 -1.14 -15.40
C PRO A 61 5.23 -2.23 -14.49
N ILE A 62 5.50 -3.39 -15.09
CA ILE A 62 5.92 -4.60 -14.34
C ILE A 62 7.16 -4.26 -13.51
N SER A 63 7.10 -4.76 -12.30
CA SER A 63 7.96 -4.38 -11.22
C SER A 63 8.63 -5.65 -10.71
N GLU A 64 9.96 -5.64 -10.55
CA GLU A 64 10.72 -6.78 -10.07
C GLU A 64 11.01 -6.67 -8.57
N ILE A 65 11.33 -7.78 -7.92
CA ILE A 65 11.53 -7.76 -6.47
C ILE A 65 12.66 -6.82 -6.03
N GLU A 66 13.67 -6.62 -6.87
CA GLU A 66 14.85 -5.80 -6.59
C GLU A 66 14.55 -4.29 -6.52
N ASP A 67 13.47 -3.83 -7.14
CA ASP A 67 13.12 -2.41 -7.15
C ASP A 67 12.75 -1.88 -5.77
N ILE A 68 12.43 -2.77 -4.82
CA ILE A 68 12.23 -2.42 -3.41
C ILE A 68 13.46 -1.71 -2.82
N ASN A 69 14.64 -1.98 -3.39
CA ASN A 69 15.90 -1.41 -2.96
C ASN A 69 16.18 -0.02 -3.57
N ILE A 70 15.36 0.47 -4.50
CA ILE A 70 15.58 1.76 -5.17
C ILE A 70 15.26 2.91 -4.21
N GLU A 71 16.27 3.72 -3.92
CA GLU A 71 16.20 4.90 -3.07
C GLU A 71 16.53 6.17 -3.82
N PHE A 72 15.58 7.10 -3.91
CA PHE A 72 15.83 8.46 -4.39
C PHE A 72 16.63 9.26 -3.36
N ILE A 73 17.80 9.76 -3.78
CA ILE A 73 18.74 10.54 -2.96
C ILE A 73 18.85 12.00 -3.40
N CYS A 74 18.22 12.38 -4.51
CA CYS A 74 18.19 13.76 -4.98
C CYS A 74 17.42 14.68 -4.03
N ALA A 75 17.78 15.97 -4.03
CA ALA A 75 17.12 16.99 -3.22
C ALA A 75 15.63 17.14 -3.56
N ASP A 76 15.29 17.12 -4.85
CA ASP A 76 13.91 17.14 -5.34
C ASP A 76 13.40 15.72 -5.60
N LYS A 77 13.29 14.91 -4.54
CA LYS A 77 12.67 13.59 -4.64
C LYS A 77 11.17 13.66 -4.90
N GLN A 78 10.53 14.82 -4.68
CA GLN A 78 9.08 14.96 -4.87
C GLN A 78 8.71 14.78 -6.34
N LYS A 79 9.57 15.21 -7.27
CA LYS A 79 9.39 14.99 -8.72
C LYS A 79 9.18 13.53 -9.14
N PHE A 80 9.60 12.55 -8.32
CA PHE A 80 9.42 11.12 -8.58
C PHE A 80 8.36 10.46 -7.70
N ASN A 81 7.97 11.13 -6.61
CA ASN A 81 7.02 10.62 -5.61
C ASN A 81 5.64 11.29 -5.70
N SER A 82 5.46 12.26 -6.59
CA SER A 82 4.21 12.99 -6.81
C SER A 82 3.33 12.34 -7.85
N GLU A 83 2.03 12.65 -7.77
CA GLU A 83 1.05 12.23 -8.76
C GLU A 83 1.36 12.83 -10.15
N TRP A 84 1.32 11.97 -11.16
CA TRP A 84 1.46 12.25 -12.58
C TRP A 84 0.11 12.66 -13.18
N LYS A 85 0.17 13.38 -14.29
CA LYS A 85 -1.02 13.70 -15.06
C LYS A 85 -1.32 12.59 -16.06
N GLU A 86 -2.59 12.21 -16.15
CA GLU A 86 -3.05 11.23 -17.14
C GLU A 86 -2.68 11.68 -18.56
N GLY A 87 -2.11 10.75 -19.35
CA GLY A 87 -1.66 11.02 -20.72
C GLY A 87 -0.28 11.66 -20.83
N GLU A 88 0.44 11.86 -19.73
CA GLU A 88 1.84 12.31 -19.71
C GLU A 88 2.77 11.18 -19.26
N ASP A 89 4.00 11.15 -19.80
CA ASP A 89 5.02 10.20 -19.37
C ASP A 89 5.71 10.67 -18.09
N GLY A 90 6.13 9.71 -17.27
CA GLY A 90 6.92 9.89 -16.07
C GLY A 90 8.30 10.51 -16.32
N HIS A 91 8.89 11.11 -15.29
CA HIS A 91 10.27 11.57 -15.30
C HIS A 91 11.17 10.36 -15.08
N THR A 92 12.13 10.16 -15.97
CA THR A 92 13.16 9.14 -15.80
C THR A 92 14.25 9.69 -14.88
N PRO A 93 14.54 9.05 -13.74
CA PRO A 93 15.66 9.43 -12.88
C PRO A 93 17.00 9.26 -13.58
N LEU A 94 17.93 10.20 -13.35
CA LEU A 94 19.33 10.05 -13.74
C LEU A 94 20.07 9.14 -12.75
N ASP A 95 21.23 8.60 -13.15
CA ASP A 95 22.04 7.71 -12.29
C ASP A 95 22.45 8.34 -10.95
N GLU A 96 22.51 9.67 -10.88
CA GLU A 96 22.80 10.44 -9.66
C GLU A 96 21.58 10.73 -8.78
N ASP A 97 20.36 10.55 -9.31
CA ASP A 97 19.12 10.83 -8.58
C ASP A 97 18.76 9.71 -7.58
N PHE A 98 19.31 8.50 -7.77
CA PHE A 98 18.95 7.32 -6.98
C PHE A 98 20.13 6.39 -6.68
N ARG A 99 19.93 5.46 -5.75
CA ARG A 99 20.86 4.37 -5.44
C ARG A 99 20.08 3.08 -5.11
N TYR A 100 20.76 1.94 -5.18
CA TYR A 100 20.25 0.69 -4.65
C TYR A 100 20.72 0.52 -3.19
N ASN A 101 19.77 0.40 -2.27
CA ASN A 101 20.00 0.24 -0.85
C ASN A 101 19.47 -1.14 -0.40
N ASN A 102 20.38 -2.12 -0.35
CA ASN A 102 20.08 -3.49 0.06
C ASN A 102 19.85 -3.65 1.57
N ASP A 103 20.14 -2.62 2.37
CA ASP A 103 19.88 -2.62 3.81
C ASP A 103 18.43 -2.24 4.11
N ARG A 104 17.62 -1.94 3.08
CA ARG A 104 16.20 -1.65 3.25
C ARG A 104 15.45 -2.87 3.76
N LYS A 105 14.74 -2.64 4.86
CA LYS A 105 13.76 -3.56 5.42
C LYS A 105 12.44 -3.37 4.69
N HIS A 106 11.75 -4.46 4.42
CA HIS A 106 10.45 -4.42 3.77
C HIS A 106 9.53 -5.53 4.28
N PHE A 107 8.24 -5.37 4.01
CA PHE A 107 7.23 -6.40 4.22
C PHE A 107 6.27 -6.44 3.04
N LEU A 108 5.64 -7.59 2.88
CA LEU A 108 4.84 -7.98 1.74
C LEU A 108 3.44 -8.40 2.17
N PHE A 109 2.47 -8.21 1.29
CA PHE A 109 1.09 -8.70 1.44
C PHE A 109 0.56 -9.21 0.13
N LYS A 110 -0.37 -10.17 0.17
CA LYS A 110 -1.28 -10.39 -0.96
C LYS A 110 -2.50 -9.49 -0.85
N ILE A 111 -2.97 -8.95 -1.98
CA ILE A 111 -4.18 -8.12 -2.03
C ILE A 111 -5.37 -8.83 -1.35
N LYS A 112 -5.58 -10.12 -1.60
CA LYS A 112 -6.68 -10.90 -0.99
C LYS A 112 -6.64 -10.94 0.53
N ASP A 113 -5.46 -10.87 1.13
CA ASP A 113 -5.29 -10.96 2.58
C ASP A 113 -5.51 -9.59 3.25
N ILE A 114 -5.50 -8.51 2.46
CA ILE A 114 -5.84 -7.14 2.88
C ILE A 114 -7.35 -6.88 2.78
N LEU A 115 -8.04 -7.48 1.79
CA LEU A 115 -9.47 -7.25 1.57
C LEU A 115 -10.29 -7.76 2.76
N TYR A 116 -10.79 -6.83 3.58
CA TYR A 116 -11.56 -7.18 4.76
C TYR A 116 -12.62 -6.11 5.08
N SER A 117 -13.66 -6.51 5.78
CA SER A 117 -14.73 -5.63 6.24
C SER A 117 -15.06 -5.87 7.70
N GLY A 118 -15.46 -4.83 8.41
CA GLY A 118 -15.95 -4.92 9.79
C GLY A 118 -17.18 -4.07 10.01
N THR A 119 -17.84 -4.27 11.14
CA THR A 119 -19.03 -3.51 11.56
C THR A 119 -18.75 -2.76 12.85
N TYR A 120 -19.19 -1.51 12.93
CA TYR A 120 -19.05 -0.67 14.12
C TYR A 120 -20.36 0.05 14.47
N PRO A 121 -20.63 0.25 15.77
CA PRO A 121 -21.80 0.99 16.21
C PRO A 121 -21.71 2.47 15.83
N TYR A 122 -22.86 3.04 15.50
CA TYR A 122 -22.99 4.46 15.20
C TYR A 122 -22.77 5.27 16.49
N PRO A 123 -21.94 6.34 16.49
CA PRO A 123 -21.63 7.09 17.71
C PRO A 123 -22.85 7.68 18.41
N ALA A 124 -23.90 8.01 17.64
CA ALA A 124 -25.11 8.68 18.12
C ALA A 124 -26.33 7.74 18.27
N ASN A 125 -26.23 6.49 17.81
CA ASN A 125 -27.32 5.53 17.91
C ASN A 125 -26.76 4.10 17.98
N ALA A 126 -26.75 3.51 19.18
CA ALA A 126 -26.25 2.16 19.40
C ALA A 126 -27.06 1.07 18.68
N GLU A 127 -28.27 1.38 18.19
CA GLU A 127 -29.08 0.45 17.40
C GLU A 127 -28.71 0.44 15.91
N HIS A 128 -27.90 1.40 15.46
CA HIS A 128 -27.39 1.44 14.09
C HIS A 128 -25.92 1.03 14.05
N ASN A 129 -25.59 0.13 13.13
CA ASN A 129 -24.21 -0.19 12.79
C ASN A 129 -23.92 0.32 11.38
N TYR A 130 -22.68 0.73 11.14
CA TYR A 130 -22.16 0.91 9.79
C TYR A 130 -21.08 -0.13 9.54
N LYS A 131 -20.88 -0.45 8.27
CA LYS A 131 -19.87 -1.33 7.74
C LYS A 131 -18.73 -0.48 7.19
N PHE A 132 -17.51 -0.94 7.36
CA PHE A 132 -16.38 -0.42 6.61
C PHE A 132 -15.77 -1.53 5.75
N ILE A 133 -15.23 -1.16 4.60
CA ILE A 133 -14.62 -2.06 3.65
C ILE A 133 -13.22 -1.53 3.34
N VAL A 134 -12.21 -2.36 3.56
CA VAL A 134 -10.85 -2.09 3.14
C VAL A 134 -10.65 -2.68 1.75
N SER A 135 -10.25 -1.81 0.83
CA SER A 135 -9.95 -2.17 -0.55
C SER A 135 -8.56 -1.68 -0.95
N VAL A 136 -8.00 -2.32 -1.98
CA VAL A 136 -6.77 -1.86 -2.63
C VAL A 136 -7.18 -1.22 -3.96
N LYS A 137 -6.77 0.03 -4.17
CA LYS A 137 -7.01 0.76 -5.41
C LYS A 137 -5.70 0.88 -6.19
N HIS A 138 -5.74 0.59 -7.49
CA HIS A 138 -4.65 0.90 -8.41
C HIS A 138 -4.70 2.40 -8.72
N VAL A 139 -3.58 3.09 -8.52
CA VAL A 139 -3.37 4.50 -8.82
C VAL A 139 -2.08 4.59 -9.64
N PRO A 140 -2.13 4.28 -10.94
CA PRO A 140 -0.93 4.21 -11.79
C PRO A 140 -0.18 5.53 -11.86
N LEU A 141 -0.86 6.64 -11.54
CA LEU A 141 -0.30 7.96 -11.59
C LEU A 141 0.38 8.38 -10.28
N ILE A 142 0.34 7.63 -9.18
CA ILE A 142 0.74 8.20 -7.88
C ILE A 142 2.24 8.47 -7.73
N SER A 143 3.13 7.70 -8.39
CA SER A 143 4.59 7.94 -8.41
C SER A 143 5.32 6.98 -9.36
N ASN A 144 6.67 7.06 -9.43
CA ASN A 144 7.51 6.11 -10.18
C ASN A 144 7.74 4.74 -9.52
N ILE A 145 7.33 4.56 -8.27
CA ILE A 145 7.60 3.33 -7.49
C ILE A 145 6.30 2.72 -6.97
N CYS A 146 5.40 3.58 -6.52
CA CYS A 146 4.09 3.24 -6.00
C CYS A 146 3.03 3.38 -7.07
N HIS A 147 2.16 2.36 -7.19
CA HIS A 147 0.93 2.43 -7.98
C HIS A 147 -0.30 1.96 -7.18
N PHE A 148 -0.21 1.76 -5.87
CA PHE A 148 -1.30 1.20 -5.08
C PHE A 148 -1.54 1.94 -3.78
N GLN A 149 -2.81 2.10 -3.42
CA GLN A 149 -3.20 2.69 -2.14
C GLN A 149 -4.28 1.86 -1.45
N LEU A 150 -4.23 1.84 -0.12
CA LEU A 150 -5.36 1.40 0.69
C LEU A 150 -6.48 2.43 0.62
N SER A 151 -7.69 1.94 0.44
CA SER A 151 -8.91 2.73 0.58
C SER A 151 -9.80 2.10 1.65
N VAL A 152 -10.45 2.96 2.43
CA VAL A 152 -11.43 2.55 3.44
C VAL A 152 -12.74 3.25 3.10
N ASP A 153 -13.70 2.46 2.65
CA ASP A 153 -15.03 2.94 2.29
C ASP A 153 -15.99 2.61 3.44
N PHE A 154 -16.92 3.53 3.74
CA PHE A 154 -17.90 3.37 4.82
C PHE A 154 -19.32 3.29 4.22
N THR A 155 -20.09 2.30 4.64
CA THR A 155 -21.47 2.08 4.18
C THR A 155 -22.38 1.75 5.37
N ASN A 156 -23.69 1.95 5.24
CA ASN A 156 -24.67 1.36 6.15
C ASN A 156 -24.73 -0.16 5.95
N MET A 157 -25.45 -0.87 6.82
CA MET A 157 -25.60 -2.33 6.73
C MET A 157 -26.30 -2.81 5.45
N ASP A 158 -27.09 -1.94 4.81
CA ASP A 158 -27.76 -2.17 3.52
C ASP A 158 -26.90 -1.74 2.32
N ASP A 159 -25.59 -1.53 2.55
CA ASP A 159 -24.59 -1.05 1.58
C ASP A 159 -24.88 0.36 0.99
N SER A 160 -25.84 1.11 1.56
CA SER A 160 -26.06 2.51 1.20
C SER A 160 -24.95 3.42 1.75
N PRO A 161 -24.66 4.59 1.13
CA PRO A 161 -23.67 5.53 1.65
C PRO A 161 -24.01 6.00 3.07
N VAL A 162 -23.01 6.10 3.94
CA VAL A 162 -23.22 6.73 5.26
C VAL A 162 -23.52 8.22 5.09
N GLY A 163 -24.69 8.65 5.57
CA GLY A 163 -25.09 10.07 5.54
C GLY A 163 -24.23 10.96 6.43
N GLN A 164 -23.56 10.38 7.44
CA GLN A 164 -22.57 11.07 8.25
C GLN A 164 -21.42 10.13 8.61
N MET A 165 -20.19 10.63 8.46
CA MET A 165 -18.98 9.86 8.71
C MET A 165 -18.83 9.50 10.19
N PRO A 166 -18.15 8.38 10.51
CA PRO A 166 -17.85 8.02 11.88
C PRO A 166 -17.09 9.11 12.62
N GLY A 167 -17.40 9.26 13.91
CA GLY A 167 -16.67 10.16 14.79
C GLY A 167 -15.19 9.78 14.92
N VAL A 168 -14.37 10.71 15.43
CA VAL A 168 -12.91 10.55 15.52
C VAL A 168 -12.50 9.29 16.31
N ASN A 169 -13.21 8.96 17.38
CA ASN A 169 -12.90 7.78 18.20
C ASN A 169 -13.16 6.47 17.46
N SER A 170 -14.29 6.35 16.75
CA SER A 170 -14.58 5.16 15.96
C SER A 170 -13.60 5.00 14.81
N LYS A 171 -13.21 6.11 14.15
CA LYS A 171 -12.12 6.08 13.16
C LYS A 171 -10.83 5.53 13.76
N LYS A 172 -10.42 5.96 14.95
CA LYS A 172 -9.22 5.42 15.61
C LYS A 172 -9.30 3.92 15.87
N LEU A 173 -10.46 3.41 16.31
CA LEU A 173 -10.67 1.98 16.53
C LEU A 173 -10.58 1.17 15.23
N ILE A 174 -11.25 1.64 14.19
CA ILE A 174 -11.20 1.01 12.86
C ILE A 174 -9.77 1.02 12.32
N LEU A 175 -9.05 2.13 12.43
CA LEU A 175 -7.65 2.20 12.01
C LEU A 175 -6.75 1.26 12.82
N ALA A 176 -7.00 1.10 14.12
CA ALA A 176 -6.28 0.12 14.94
C ALA A 176 -6.56 -1.31 14.47
N GLU A 177 -7.81 -1.61 14.11
CA GLU A 177 -8.19 -2.90 13.55
C GLU A 177 -7.51 -3.16 12.20
N ILE A 178 -7.48 -2.17 11.30
CA ILE A 178 -6.77 -2.25 10.01
C ILE A 178 -5.31 -2.58 10.24
N ARG A 179 -4.66 -1.86 11.15
CA ARG A 179 -3.26 -2.09 11.52
C ARG A 179 -3.04 -3.53 12.01
N GLN A 180 -3.91 -4.04 12.87
CA GLN A 180 -3.79 -5.41 13.38
C GLN A 180 -3.97 -6.45 12.27
N GLN A 181 -4.88 -6.22 11.33
CA GLN A 181 -5.04 -7.10 10.17
C GLN A 181 -3.78 -7.13 9.30
N LEU A 182 -3.21 -5.96 9.03
CA LEU A 182 -1.96 -5.85 8.28
C LEU A 182 -0.82 -6.58 9.00
N ILE A 183 -0.63 -6.35 10.30
CA ILE A 183 0.38 -7.06 11.10
C ILE A 183 0.21 -8.59 10.97
N ARG A 184 -1.03 -9.08 11.01
CA ARG A 184 -1.35 -10.51 10.94
C ARG A 184 -1.01 -11.13 9.58
N VAL A 185 -1.22 -10.40 8.49
CA VAL A 185 -1.10 -10.94 7.12
C VAL A 185 0.23 -10.60 6.44
N ALA A 186 1.05 -9.74 7.06
CA ALA A 186 2.39 -9.42 6.61
C ALA A 186 3.28 -10.65 6.49
N LYS A 187 4.09 -10.68 5.43
CA LYS A 187 5.20 -11.62 5.22
C LYS A 187 6.46 -10.85 4.89
N PHE A 188 7.61 -11.50 4.97
CA PHE A 188 8.90 -10.83 4.80
C PHE A 188 9.72 -11.41 3.63
N ALA A 189 9.24 -12.49 3.02
CA ALA A 189 9.81 -13.07 1.81
C ALA A 189 8.69 -13.67 0.93
N ILE A 190 8.87 -13.64 -0.40
CA ILE A 190 7.88 -14.17 -1.35
C ILE A 190 7.59 -15.65 -1.11
N GLN A 191 8.61 -16.43 -0.76
CA GLN A 191 8.50 -17.87 -0.52
C GLN A 191 7.52 -18.19 0.61
N GLU A 192 7.30 -17.26 1.56
CA GLU A 192 6.33 -17.43 2.63
C GLU A 192 4.87 -17.47 2.13
N PHE A 193 4.61 -16.99 0.91
CA PHE A 193 3.30 -17.09 0.26
C PHE A 193 3.12 -18.37 -0.57
N GLU A 194 4.22 -19.03 -0.92
CA GLU A 194 4.24 -20.29 -1.68
C GLU A 194 4.17 -21.51 -0.76
N GLN A 195 4.55 -21.34 0.51
CA GLN A 195 4.41 -22.34 1.57
C GLN A 195 2.96 -22.44 2.06
N LYS A 196 2.07 -22.93 1.19
CA LYS A 196 0.76 -23.49 1.58
C LYS A 196 0.49 -24.76 0.76
N LYS A 197 0.87 -25.92 1.34
CA LYS A 197 0.24 -27.22 1.11
C LYS A 197 -0.29 -27.72 2.43
#